data_AF-A0A9P9NPK5-F1
#
_entry.id   AF-A0A9P9NPK5-F1
#
_cell.length_a   1.000
_cell.length_b   1.000
_cell.length_c   1.000
_cell.angle_alpha   90.00
_cell.angle_beta   90.00
_cell.angle_gamma   90.00
#
_symmetry.space_group_name_H-M   'P 1'
#
loop_
_entity.id
_entity.type
_entity.pdbx_description
1 polymer ?
#
loop_
_entity_poly.entity_id
_entity_poly.type
_entity_poly.pdbx_seq_one_letter_code
_entity_poly.pdbx_strand_id
1 'polypeptide(L)' 'EGGYHPILLNDVVKDGQYTIIHKLGHGGFATVWLAQDMIEKRYVAIKILMAVASEDAMNVDI' A
#
# COMPACT_ATOMS: atom_id res chain seq x y z
N GLU A 1 2.99 18.94 5.05
CA GLU A 1 2.51 17.77 5.83
C GLU A 1 2.04 16.72 4.83
N GLY A 2 2.93 15.78 4.50
CA GLY A 2 2.83 14.99 3.26
C GLY A 2 2.58 13.51 3.50
N GLY A 3 1.40 13.05 3.12
CA GLY A 3 1.33 11.99 2.11
C GLY A 3 1.40 10.53 2.58
N TYR A 4 0.73 10.16 3.67
CA TYR A 4 0.16 8.82 3.74
C TYR A 4 -1.27 8.90 3.22
N HIS A 5 -1.65 8.08 2.22
CA HIS A 5 -3.05 7.67 2.18
C HIS A 5 -3.24 6.84 3.46
N PRO A 6 -4.12 7.26 4.39
CA PRO A 6 -4.28 6.55 5.65
C PRO A 6 -4.91 5.19 5.34
N ILE A 7 -4.06 4.17 5.20
CA ILE A 7 -4.48 2.77 5.09
C ILE A 7 -4.73 2.30 6.52
N LEU A 8 -5.99 2.02 6.83
CA LEU A 8 -6.44 1.46 8.09
C LEU A 8 -6.54 -0.07 8.00
N LEU A 9 -6.60 -0.71 9.16
CA LEU A 9 -6.93 -2.13 9.22
C LEU A 9 -8.35 -2.34 8.68
N ASN A 10 -8.52 -3.42 7.91
CA ASN A 10 -9.74 -3.77 7.18
C ASN A 10 -10.05 -2.90 5.96
N ASP A 11 -9.16 -1.97 5.58
CA ASP A 11 -9.29 -1.31 4.30
C ASP A 11 -9.25 -2.33 3.17
N VAL A 12 -10.06 -2.06 2.15
CA VAL A 12 -10.12 -2.86 0.94
C VAL A 12 -9.48 -2.10 -0.21
N VAL A 13 -8.54 -2.75 -0.90
CA VAL A 13 -7.82 -2.17 -2.04
C VAL A 13 -7.98 -3.02 -3.29
N LYS A 14 -7.78 -2.38 -4.45
CA LYS A 14 -7.97 -2.98 -5.78
C LYS A 14 -9.38 -3.57 -5.91
N ASP A 15 -10.37 -2.67 -5.85
CA ASP A 15 -11.80 -2.98 -6.04
C ASP A 15 -12.33 -4.10 -5.12
N GLY A 16 -11.82 -4.17 -3.89
CA GLY A 16 -12.25 -5.18 -2.92
C GLY A 16 -11.46 -6.49 -2.95
N GLN A 17 -10.45 -6.64 -3.81
CA GLN A 17 -9.70 -7.89 -3.91
C GLN A 17 -8.87 -8.16 -2.65
N TYR A 18 -8.27 -7.14 -2.05
CA TYR A 18 -7.36 -7.31 -0.93
C TYR A 18 -7.84 -6.57 0.31
N THR A 19 -7.99 -7.29 1.42
CA THR A 19 -8.31 -6.71 2.72
C THR A 19 -7.05 -6.59 3.56
N ILE A 20 -6.72 -5.39 4.03
CA ILE A 20 -5.56 -5.11 4.87
C ILE A 20 -5.78 -5.68 6.29
N ILE A 21 -4.83 -6.48 6.78
CA ILE A 21 -4.92 -7.19 8.07
C ILE A 21 -3.96 -6.64 9.10
N HIS A 22 -2.71 -6.39 8.70
CA HIS A 22 -1.67 -5.94 9.63
C HIS A 22 -0.54 -5.22 8.92
N LYS A 23 0.13 -4.29 9.61
CA LYS A 23 1.36 -3.68 9.08
C LYS A 23 2.54 -4.61 9.32
N LEU A 24 3.27 -4.98 8.27
CA LEU A 24 4.47 -5.81 8.38
C LEU A 24 5.73 -4.99 8.61
N GLY A 25 5.78 -3.77 8.07
CA GLY A 25 6.94 -2.89 8.22
C GLY A 25 6.78 -1.57 7.47
N HIS A 26 7.74 -0.68 7.66
CA HIS A 26 7.85 0.56 6.89
C HIS A 26 9.32 0.91 6.70
N GLY A 27 9.60 1.63 5.62
CA GLY A 27 10.89 2.26 5.36
C GLY A 27 10.67 3.61 4.70
N GLY A 28 11.76 4.30 4.36
CA GLY A 28 11.72 5.69 3.89
C GLY A 28 10.91 5.98 2.63
N PHE A 29 10.43 4.96 1.91
CA PHE A 29 9.70 5.12 0.64
C PHE A 29 8.33 4.41 0.62
N ALA A 30 8.06 3.51 1.56
CA ALA A 30 6.88 2.65 1.50
C ALA A 30 6.52 2.04 2.85
N THR A 31 5.25 1.64 2.97
CA THR A 31 4.77 0.74 4.03
C THR A 31 4.39 -0.60 3.42
N VAL A 32 4.75 -1.70 4.08
CA VAL A 32 4.41 -3.06 3.68
C VAL A 32 3.34 -3.60 4.62
N TRP A 33 2.26 -4.12 4.04
CA TRP A 33 1.09 -4.61 4.74
C TRP A 33 0.84 -6.08 4.43
N LEU A 34 0.40 -6.84 5.43
CA LEU A 34 -0.22 -8.14 5.27
C LEU A 34 -1.66 -7.92 4.83
N ALA A 35 -2.08 -8.59 3.78
CA ALA A 35 -3.45 -8.59 3.30
C ALA A 35 -3.93 -10.01 2.98
N GLN A 36 -5.25 -10.19 2.95
CA GLN A 36 -5.88 -11.39 2.43
C GLN A 36 -6.41 -11.14 1.03
N ASP A 37 -5.98 -11.96 0.07
CA ASP A 37 -6.57 -12.03 -1.27
C ASP A 37 -7.90 -12.78 -1.19
N MET A 38 -8.98 -12.08 -1.48
CA MET A 38 -10.34 -12.62 -1.41
C MET A 38 -10.69 -13.50 -2.62
N ILE A 39 -9.94 -13.41 -3.73
CA ILE A 39 -10.12 -14.23 -4.93
C ILE A 39 -9.34 -15.53 -4.77
N GLU A 40 -8.03 -15.42 -4.51
CA GLU A 40 -7.13 -16.58 -4.45
C GLU A 40 -7.08 -17.23 -3.05
N LYS A 41 -7.76 -16.65 -2.05
CA LYS A 41 -7.87 -17.15 -0.67
C LYS A 41 -6.52 -17.39 0.00
N ARG A 42 -5.57 -16.48 -0.23
CA ARG A 42 -4.21 -16.54 0.35
C ARG A 42 -3.78 -15.23 1.00
N TYR A 43 -2.80 -15.32 1.89
CA TYR A 43 -2.14 -14.15 2.44
C TYR A 43 -1.08 -13.61 1.49
N VAL A 44 -1.03 -12.29 1.34
CA VAL A 44 -0.08 -11.58 0.47
C VAL A 44 0.53 -10.39 1.20
N ALA A 45 1.71 -9.97 0.75
CA ALA A 45 2.32 -8.72 1.17
C ALA A 45 2.05 -7.62 0.12
N ILE A 46 1.47 -6.50 0.54
CA ILE A 46 1.19 -5.34 -0.31
C ILE A 46 2.15 -4.21 0.08
N LYS A 47 2.93 -3.72 -0.89
CA LYS A 47 3.81 -2.56 -0.72
C LYS A 47 3.09 -1.31 -1.23
N ILE A 48 2.85 -0.36 -0.34
CA ILE A 48 2.18 0.91 -0.64
C ILE A 48 3.23 2.02 -0.53
N LEU A 49 3.51 2.70 -1.64
CA LEU A 49 4.46 3.82 -1.69
C LEU A 49 3.89 5.06 -0.98
N MET A 50 4.76 5.86 -0.38
CA MET A 50 4.35 7.16 0.18
C MET A 50 4.10 8.16 -0.96
N ALA A 51 3.11 9.05 -0.82
CA ALA A 51 2.76 9.99 -1.88
C ALA A 51 3.89 10.98 -2.21
N VAL A 52 4.81 11.24 -1.26
CA VAL A 52 6.02 12.04 -1.51
C VAL A 52 7.03 11.34 -2.44
N ALA A 53 6.95 10.02 -2.59
CA ALA A 53 7.76 9.26 -3.55
C ALA A 53 7.07 9.12 -4.92
N SER A 54 5.77 9.43 -5.02
CA SER A 54 5.08 9.47 -6.33
C SER A 54 5.27 10.78 -7.08
N GLU A 55 5.65 11.87 -6.40
CA GLU A 55 6.03 13.13 -7.08
C GLU A 55 7.39 13.00 -7.79
N ASP A 56 8.36 12.26 -7.22
CA ASP A 56 9.63 11.96 -7.89
C ASP A 56 9.49 10.95 -9.05
N ALA A 57 8.52 10.03 -8.97
CA ALA A 57 8.28 9.04 -10.03
C ALA A 57 7.55 9.62 -11.26
N MET A 58 6.98 10.83 -11.15
CA MET A 58 6.33 11.53 -12.26
C MET A 58 7.19 12.66 -12.87
N ASN A 59 8.41 12.88 -12.39
CA ASN A 59 9.29 13.94 -12.89
C ASN A 59 10.56 13.42 -13.60
N VAL A 60 10.48 12.22 -14.19
CA VAL A 60 11.43 11.78 -15.22
C VAL A 60 10.74 11.98 -16.56
N ASP A 61 11.32 12.86 -17.39
CA ASP A 61 10.96 13.28 -18.75
C ASP A 61 10.19 14.62 -18.90
N ILE A 62 10.94 15.73 -18.83
CA ILE A 62 10.92 16.83 -19.82
C ILE A 62 12.37 17.22 -20.15
#